data_AF-A0A7K3D189-F1
#
_entry.id   AF-A0A7K3D189-F1
#
_cell.length_a   1.000
_cell.length_b   1.000
_cell.length_c   1.000
_cell.angle_alpha   90.00
_cell.angle_beta   90.00
_cell.angle_gamma   90.00
#
_symmetry.space_group_name_H-M   'P 1'
#
loop_
_entity.id
_entity.type
_entity.pdbx_description
1 polymer ?
#
loop_
_entity_poly.entity_id
_entity_poly.type
_entity_poly.pdbx_seq_one_letter_code
_entity_poly.pdbx_strand_id
1 'polypeptide(L)'
;MSTQPSGHLDKIQISPTGYAHVPGACVHYPDKPLEEAGWGWVHEVPPNVWTGLSEHSPLRAAEGNTALSATRRCPDCARRVDLP
;
A
#
# COMPACT_ATOMS: atom_id res chain seq x y z
N MET A 1 -21.26 5.10 11.42
CA MET A 1 -20.09 5.47 10.60
C MET A 1 -19.37 4.19 10.25
N SER A 2 -19.11 3.99 8.97
CA SER A 2 -19.04 2.71 8.27
C SER A 2 -18.06 1.69 8.87
N THR A 3 -18.61 0.57 9.34
CA THR A 3 -17.88 -0.68 9.55
C THR A 3 -17.40 -1.16 8.19
N GLN A 4 -16.13 -0.93 7.87
CA GLN A 4 -15.54 -1.53 6.68
C GLN A 4 -15.52 -3.05 6.86
N PRO A 5 -16.00 -3.84 5.88
CA PRO A 5 -15.88 -5.29 5.94
C PRO A 5 -14.39 -5.63 5.97
N SER A 6 -14.00 -6.41 6.98
CA SER A 6 -12.64 -6.90 7.19
C SER A 6 -12.08 -7.47 5.88
N GLY A 7 -11.16 -6.74 5.24
CA GLY A 7 -10.51 -7.15 3.99
C GLY A 7 -10.52 -6.13 2.85
N HIS A 8 -11.28 -5.02 2.94
CA HIS A 8 -11.23 -3.95 1.94
C HIS A 8 -10.27 -2.83 2.38
N LEU A 9 -9.25 -2.55 1.56
CA LEU A 9 -8.36 -1.41 1.77
C LEU A 9 -8.78 -0.28 0.83
N ASP A 10 -9.02 0.92 1.36
CA ASP A 10 -9.40 2.05 0.49
C ASP A 10 -8.22 2.59 -0.31
N LYS A 11 -7.00 2.40 0.20
CA LYS A 11 -5.77 2.91 -0.41
C LYS A 11 -4.57 2.05 -0.05
N ILE A 12 -3.70 1.81 -1.04
CA ILE A 12 -2.33 1.34 -0.83
C ILE A 12 -1.37 2.43 -1.34
N GLN A 13 -0.35 2.73 -0.53
CA GLN A 13 0.74 3.63 -0.88
C GLN A 13 1.98 2.81 -1.26
N ILE A 14 2.66 3.19 -2.33
CA ILE A 14 3.82 2.48 -2.88
C ILE A 14 5.04 3.36 -2.68
N SER A 15 6.00 2.86 -1.91
CA SER A 15 7.26 3.55 -1.67
C SER A 15 8.20 3.45 -2.88
N PRO A 16 9.17 4.38 -3.03
CA PRO A 16 10.21 4.28 -4.06
C PRO A 16 11.07 3.00 -3.97
N THR A 17 11.04 2.28 -2.83
CA THR A 17 11.76 1.03 -2.62
C THR A 17 10.95 -0.22 -3.02
N GLY A 18 9.76 -0.05 -3.59
CA GLY A 18 8.91 -1.14 -4.09
C GLY A 18 8.12 -1.87 -3.01
N TYR A 19 7.85 -1.21 -1.88
CA TYR A 19 7.00 -1.73 -0.82
C TYR A 19 5.61 -1.10 -0.84
N ALA A 20 4.59 -1.92 -0.60
CA ALA A 20 3.22 -1.47 -0.36
C ALA A 20 3.00 -1.18 1.13
N HIS A 21 2.37 -0.05 1.40
CA HIS A 21 2.03 0.46 2.72
C HIS A 21 0.52 0.69 2.81
N VAL A 22 -0.05 0.33 3.97
CA VAL A 22 -1.43 0.68 4.32
C VAL A 22 -1.37 1.97 5.17
N PRO A 23 -2.11 3.03 4.77
CA PRO A 23 -2.16 4.29 5.52
C PRO A 23 -2.44 4.05 7.01
N GLY A 24 -1.66 4.66 7.89
CA GLY A 24 -1.78 4.52 9.36
C GLY A 24 -1.27 3.20 9.95
N ALA A 25 -0.96 2.18 9.14
CA ALA A 25 -0.55 0.86 9.64
C ALA A 25 0.96 0.73 9.94
N CYS A 26 1.80 1.70 9.58
CA CYS A 26 3.22 1.75 9.98
C CYS A 26 3.67 3.21 10.13
N VAL A 27 4.93 3.43 10.53
CA VAL A 27 5.54 4.77 10.61
C VAL A 27 6.63 4.98 9.54
N HIS A 28 6.72 4.08 8.56
CA HIS A 28 7.72 4.12 7.49
C HIS A 28 7.34 5.12 6.39
N TYR A 29 7.05 6.35 6.79
CA TYR A 29 6.72 7.46 5.90
C TYR A 29 7.84 8.49 5.88
N PRO A 30 8.02 9.23 4.78
CA PRO A 30 8.98 10.33 4.72
C PRO A 30 8.53 11.49 5.61
N ASP A 31 9.49 12.30 6.07
CA ASP A 31 9.24 13.54 6.83
C ASP A 31 8.76 14.72 5.95
N LYS A 32 8.17 14.41 4.79
CA LYS A 32 7.68 15.37 3.79
C LYS A 32 6.47 14.79 3.06
N PRO A 33 5.70 15.59 2.29
CA PRO A 33 4.58 15.09 1.51
C PRO A 33 4.98 13.92 0.59
N LEU A 34 4.06 12.97 0.41
CA LEU A 34 4.33 11.73 -0.34
C LEU A 34 4.65 12.02 -1.81
N GLU A 35 3.97 13.01 -2.38
CA GLU A 35 4.20 13.55 -3.72
C GLU A 35 5.65 14.00 -3.88
N GLU A 36 6.14 14.82 -2.94
CA GLU A 36 7.52 15.34 -2.93
C GLU A 36 8.57 14.27 -2.60
N ALA A 37 8.15 13.18 -1.97
CA ALA A 37 8.97 12.01 -1.72
C ALA A 37 8.95 11.00 -2.87
N GLY A 38 8.18 11.26 -3.94
CA GLY A 38 8.11 10.42 -5.13
C GLY A 38 7.36 9.10 -4.92
N TRP A 39 6.44 9.06 -3.95
CA TRP A 39 5.58 7.90 -3.72
C TRP A 39 4.44 7.84 -4.73
N GLY A 40 3.91 6.63 -4.95
CA GLY A 40 2.70 6.40 -5.73
C GLY A 40 1.59 5.80 -4.86
N TRP A 41 0.38 5.70 -5.39
CA TRP A 41 -0.72 5.04 -4.68
C TRP A 41 -1.78 4.47 -5.62
N VAL A 42 -2.60 3.60 -5.05
CA VAL A 42 -3.80 3.00 -5.67
C VAL A 42 -4.96 3.23 -4.72
N HIS A 43 -6.06 3.75 -5.25
CA HIS A 43 -7.35 3.85 -4.57
C HIS A 43 -8.24 2.66 -4.92
N GLU A 44 -9.29 2.43 -4.13
CA GLU A 44 -10.31 1.39 -4.41
C GLU A 44 -9.66 0.01 -4.60
N VAL A 45 -8.81 -0.39 -3.64
CA VAL A 45 -7.98 -1.57 -3.78
C VAL A 45 -8.86 -2.83 -3.79
N PRO A 46 -8.81 -3.64 -4.86
CA PRO A 46 -9.60 -4.85 -4.92
C PRO A 46 -9.30 -5.81 -3.77
N PRO A 47 -10.29 -6.60 -3.33
CA PRO A 47 -10.06 -7.64 -2.32
C PRO A 47 -8.90 -8.54 -2.72
N ASN A 48 -8.07 -8.94 -1.75
CA ASN A 48 -6.91 -9.82 -1.92
C ASN A 48 -5.69 -9.23 -2.66
N VAL A 49 -5.72 -7.99 -3.17
CA VAL A 49 -4.51 -7.38 -3.75
C VAL A 49 -3.39 -7.31 -2.73
N TRP A 50 -3.72 -6.92 -1.50
CA TRP A 50 -2.74 -6.88 -0.40
C TRP A 50 -2.08 -8.23 -0.17
N THR A 51 -2.86 -9.28 0.03
CA THR A 51 -2.36 -10.62 0.33
C THR A 51 -1.69 -11.30 -0.87
N GLY A 52 -2.04 -10.90 -2.10
CA GLY A 52 -1.52 -11.43 -3.36
C GLY A 52 -0.25 -10.76 -3.90
N LEU A 53 0.24 -9.70 -3.25
CA LEU A 53 1.46 -9.00 -3.65
C LEU A 53 2.68 -9.94 -3.72
N SER A 54 3.28 -10.03 -4.89
CA SER A 54 4.49 -10.82 -5.14
C SER A 54 5.23 -10.31 -6.39
N GLU A 55 6.42 -10.84 -6.67
CA GLU A 55 7.15 -10.57 -7.91
C GLU A 55 6.35 -10.94 -9.17
N HIS A 56 5.49 -11.96 -9.10
CA HIS A 56 4.65 -12.40 -10.22
C HIS A 56 3.32 -11.65 -10.32
N SER A 57 2.94 -10.92 -9.27
CA SER A 57 1.70 -10.14 -9.20
C SER A 57 1.98 -8.78 -8.55
N PRO A 58 2.72 -7.89 -9.24
CA PRO A 58 3.02 -6.57 -8.73
C PRO A 58 1.79 -5.67 -8.74
N LEU A 59 1.68 -4.78 -7.75
CA LEU A 59 0.73 -3.67 -7.75
C LEU A 59 1.40 -2.42 -8.30
N ARG A 60 0.92 -1.91 -9.43
CA ARG A 60 1.38 -0.64 -10.01
C ARG A 60 0.63 0.55 -9.41
N ALA A 61 1.32 1.65 -9.15
CA ALA A 61 0.70 2.90 -8.73
C ALA A 61 -0.19 3.47 -9.85
N ALA A 62 -1.41 3.88 -9.49
CA ALA A 62 -2.36 4.53 -10.39
C ALA A 62 -2.24 6.06 -10.36
N GLU A 63 -1.79 6.60 -9.22
CA GLU A 63 -1.61 8.04 -8.97
C GLU A 63 -0.29 8.32 -8.24
N GLY A 64 0.08 9.61 -8.16
CA GLY A 64 1.40 10.02 -7.69
C GLY A 64 2.48 9.60 -8.69
N ASN A 65 3.53 8.93 -8.20
CA ASN A 65 4.55 8.34 -9.06
C ASN A 65 4.09 7.01 -9.68
N THR A 66 3.45 7.09 -10.84
CA THR A 66 2.89 5.93 -11.58
C THR A 66 3.93 5.00 -12.21
N ALA A 67 5.21 5.38 -12.18
CA ALA A 67 6.31 4.49 -12.57
C ALA A 67 6.57 3.39 -11.54
N LEU A 68 6.13 3.57 -10.29
CA LEU A 68 6.38 2.63 -9.21
C LEU A 68 5.49 1.38 -9.29
N SER A 69 6.04 0.28 -8.78
CA SER A 69 5.29 -0.95 -8.52
C SER A 69 5.78 -1.57 -7.23
N ALA A 70 4.85 -2.09 -6.43
CA ALA A 70 5.15 -2.88 -5.25
C ALA A 70 5.02 -4.36 -5.57
N THR A 71 6.01 -5.15 -5.17
CA THR A 71 5.96 -6.61 -5.19
C THR A 71 5.94 -7.20 -3.79
N ARG A 72 6.12 -6.36 -2.77
CA ARG A 72 6.22 -6.74 -1.36
C ARG A 72 5.35 -5.87 -0.49
N ARG A 73 4.82 -6.47 0.58
CA ARG A 73 4.14 -5.76 1.66
C ARG A 73 5.17 -5.21 2.64
N CYS A 74 4.95 -4.01 3.16
CA CYS A 74 5.68 -3.54 4.33
C CYS A 74 5.45 -4.55 5.49
N PRO A 75 6.50 -5.12 6.10
CA PRO A 75 6.34 -6.11 7.16
C PRO A 75 5.51 -5.63 8.35
N ASP A 76 5.67 -4.37 8.74
CA ASP A 76 4.90 -3.77 9.83
C ASP A 76 3.43 -3.59 9.47
N CYS A 77 3.14 -3.13 8.25
CA CYS A 77 1.76 -3.07 7.78
C CYS A 77 1.14 -4.47 7.73
N ALA A 78 1.86 -5.47 7.23
CA ALA A 78 1.37 -6.85 7.16
C ALA A 78 1.04 -7.37 8.56
N ARG A 79 1.93 -7.14 9.53
CA ARG A 79 1.68 -7.52 10.91
C ARG A 79 0.49 -6.80 11.53
N ARG A 80 0.13 -5.58 11.13
CA ARG A 80 -1.03 -4.88 11.70
C ARG A 80 -2.34 -5.18 10.98
N VAL A 81 -2.29 -5.43 9.68
CA VAL A 81 -3.46 -5.62 8.82
C VAL A 81 -3.86 -7.09 8.71
N ASP A 82 -2.90 -8.02 8.79
CA ASP A 82 -3.15 -9.46 8.70
C ASP A 82 -3.48 -10.10 10.06
N LEU A 83 -3.49 -9.33 11.16
CA LEU A 83 -3.92 -9.83 12.46
C LEU A 83 -5.44 -10.00 12.48
N PRO A 84 -5.95 -11.14 13.02
CA PRO A 84 -7.39 -11.37 13.19
C PRO A 84 -8.04 -10.44 14.23
#